data_AF-M5DER0-F1
#
_entry.id   AF-M5DER0-F1
#
_cell.length_a   1.000
_cell.length_b   1.000
_cell.length_c   1.000
_cell.angle_alpha   90.00
_cell.angle_beta   90.00
_cell.angle_gamma   90.00
#
_symmetry.space_group_name_H-M   'P 1'
#
loop_
_entity.id
_entity.type
_entity.pdbx_description
1 polymer ?
#
loop_
_entity_poly.entity_id
_entity_poly.type
_entity_poly.pdbx_seq_one_letter_code
_entity_poly.pdbx_strand_id
1 'polypeptide(L)'
;MNKKIEFKKRITLILITIEALDLYIVDNIQRELYINKYNFLLNTLIKYNSNYNSQIQLKRYIQIIHLLYILITQSYLYNLILELLYDICNKTHSQLTLQYMQRFKYIYNQNQDYYNTYSKDNKLQVCNIAIYNLYTINKINNIYGLYYLIKYLHNEI
;
A
#
# COMPACT_ATOMS: atom_id res chain seq x y z
N MET A 1 -18.35 5.47 -10.49
CA MET A 1 -17.11 4.67 -10.71
C MET A 1 -17.31 3.28 -10.10
N ASN A 2 -16.91 2.18 -10.76
CA ASN A 2 -17.18 0.82 -10.26
C ASN A 2 -16.42 0.55 -8.93
N LYS A 3 -17.13 0.25 -7.83
CA LYS A 3 -16.55 -0.04 -6.50
C LYS A 3 -15.41 -1.08 -6.51
N LYS A 4 -15.44 -2.04 -7.45
CA LYS A 4 -14.37 -3.04 -7.65
C LYS A 4 -13.05 -2.42 -8.15
N ILE A 5 -13.13 -1.43 -9.03
CA ILE A 5 -11.96 -0.70 -9.56
C ILE A 5 -11.30 0.11 -8.45
N GLU A 6 -12.12 0.70 -7.58
CA GLU A 6 -11.64 1.49 -6.44
C GLU A 6 -10.97 0.63 -5.37
N PHE A 7 -11.57 -0.51 -5.00
CA PHE A 7 -10.96 -1.48 -4.09
C PHE A 7 -9.59 -1.95 -4.57
N LYS A 8 -9.50 -2.37 -5.85
CA LYS A 8 -8.23 -2.79 -6.47
C LYS A 8 -7.21 -1.66 -6.42
N LYS A 9 -7.60 -0.44 -6.79
CA LYS A 9 -6.72 0.74 -6.78
C LYS A 9 -6.17 1.02 -5.37
N ARG A 10 -7.01 0.99 -4.34
CA ARG A 10 -6.62 1.24 -2.95
C ARG A 10 -5.63 0.20 -2.43
N ILE A 11 -5.85 -1.07 -2.75
CA ILE A 11 -4.88 -2.13 -2.44
C ILE A 11 -3.56 -1.90 -3.17
N THR A 12 -3.61 -1.60 -4.47
CA THR A 12 -2.40 -1.31 -5.25
C THR A 12 -1.60 -0.16 -4.63
N LEU A 13 -2.25 0.91 -4.17
CA LEU A 13 -1.56 2.03 -3.52
C LEU A 13 -0.89 1.63 -2.20
N ILE A 14 -1.54 0.79 -1.39
CA ILE A 14 -0.93 0.23 -0.17
C ILE A 14 0.29 -0.62 -0.55
N LEU A 15 0.16 -1.50 -1.55
CA LEU A 15 1.26 -2.35 -2.01
C LEU A 15 2.45 -1.55 -2.53
N ILE A 16 2.22 -0.49 -3.30
CA ILE A 16 3.28 0.42 -3.76
C ILE A 16 3.97 1.10 -2.57
N THR A 17 3.21 1.50 -1.56
CA THR A 17 3.76 2.12 -0.35
C THR A 17 4.67 1.15 0.40
N ILE A 18 4.20 -0.08 0.58
CA ILE A 18 4.91 -1.19 1.22
C ILE A 18 6.19 -1.52 0.43
N GLU A 19 6.11 -1.66 -0.89
CA GLU A 19 7.26 -1.93 -1.76
C GLU A 19 8.29 -0.77 -1.78
N ALA A 20 7.83 0.47 -1.64
CA ALA A 20 8.70 1.63 -1.49
C ALA A 20 9.47 1.62 -0.16
N LEU A 21 8.91 1.01 0.89
CA LEU A 21 9.53 0.87 2.22
C LEU A 21 10.39 -0.40 2.37
N ASP A 22 10.12 -1.43 1.56
CA ASP A 22 10.79 -2.75 1.59
C ASP A 22 12.32 -2.71 1.43
N LEU A 23 12.85 -1.60 0.93
CA LEU A 23 14.28 -1.38 0.71
C LEU A 23 15.11 -1.38 2.01
N TYR A 24 14.46 -1.26 3.17
CA TYR A 24 15.07 -1.22 4.49
C TYR A 24 14.89 -2.52 5.30
N ILE A 25 14.37 -3.59 4.72
CA ILE A 25 14.31 -4.90 5.40
C ILE A 25 15.70 -5.53 5.41
N VAL A 26 16.37 -5.45 6.56
CA VAL A 26 17.73 -5.95 6.79
C VAL A 26 17.77 -7.48 6.97
N ASP A 27 16.66 -8.10 7.39
CA ASP A 27 16.60 -9.55 7.68
C ASP A 27 16.19 -10.39 6.46
N ASN A 28 17.12 -11.18 5.93
CA ASN A 28 16.92 -12.03 4.75
C ASN A 28 15.73 -13.01 4.90
N ILE A 29 15.50 -13.55 6.12
CA ILE A 29 14.41 -14.52 6.38
C ILE A 29 13.05 -13.81 6.40
N GLN A 30 12.98 -12.64 7.04
CA GLN A 30 11.75 -11.84 7.09
C GLN A 30 11.38 -11.33 5.69
N ARG A 31 12.41 -10.98 4.90
CA ARG A 31 12.27 -10.56 3.52
C ARG A 31 11.68 -11.66 2.63
N GLU A 32 12.12 -12.92 2.78
CA GLU A 32 11.58 -14.03 1.98
C GLU A 32 10.09 -14.29 2.28
N LEU A 33 9.71 -14.35 3.56
CA LEU A 33 8.31 -14.50 3.98
C LEU A 33 7.44 -13.33 3.49
N TYR A 34 8.00 -12.13 3.48
CA TYR A 34 7.34 -10.94 2.99
C TYR A 34 7.13 -10.97 1.46
N ILE A 35 8.17 -11.29 0.69
CA ILE A 35 8.10 -11.45 -0.78
C ILE A 35 7.07 -12.52 -1.15
N ASN A 36 7.03 -13.65 -0.44
CA ASN A 36 6.07 -14.71 -0.68
C ASN A 36 4.62 -14.26 -0.44
N LYS A 37 4.36 -13.50 0.64
CA LYS A 37 3.04 -12.92 0.93
C LYS A 37 2.64 -11.84 -0.09
N TYR A 38 3.59 -10.98 -0.48
CA TYR A 38 3.41 -9.95 -1.49
C TYR A 38 3.05 -10.55 -2.85
N ASN A 39 3.83 -11.52 -3.32
CA ASN A 39 3.60 -12.22 -4.59
C ASN A 39 2.26 -12.96 -4.60
N PHE A 40 1.87 -13.57 -3.46
CA PHE A 40 0.56 -14.18 -3.32
C PHE A 40 -0.58 -13.16 -3.45
N LEU A 41 -0.45 -11.99 -2.80
CA LEU A 41 -1.42 -10.89 -2.90
C LEU A 41 -1.53 -10.35 -4.33
N LEU A 42 -0.40 -10.14 -5.01
CA LEU A 42 -0.38 -9.70 -6.40
C LEU A 42 -1.10 -10.70 -7.32
N ASN A 43 -0.78 -11.98 -7.18
CA ASN A 43 -1.39 -13.07 -7.95
C ASN A 43 -2.89 -13.22 -7.69
N THR A 44 -3.33 -13.03 -6.44
CA THR A 44 -4.76 -13.11 -6.08
C THR A 44 -5.56 -11.92 -6.60
N LEU A 45 -4.98 -10.71 -6.62
CA LEU A 45 -5.61 -9.51 -7.19
C LEU A 45 -5.73 -9.57 -8.72
N ILE A 46 -4.73 -10.14 -9.41
CA ILE A 46 -4.77 -10.35 -10.87
C ILE A 46 -5.88 -11.35 -11.23
N LYS A 47 -6.05 -12.41 -10.42
CA LYS A 47 -7.07 -13.45 -10.62
C LYS A 47 -8.46 -13.08 -10.12
N TYR A 48 -8.65 -11.90 -9.52
CA TYR A 48 -9.94 -11.44 -8.99
C TYR A 48 -11.00 -11.18 -10.08
N ASN A 49 -10.59 -11.13 -11.35
CA ASN A 49 -11.46 -10.84 -12.51
C ASN A 49 -12.29 -12.04 -13.05
N SER A 50 -12.33 -13.19 -12.37
CA SER A 50 -13.06 -14.37 -12.89
C SER A 50 -14.43 -14.60 -12.24
N ASN A 51 -15.36 -15.11 -13.05
CA ASN A 51 -16.77 -15.42 -12.72
C ASN A 51 -16.90 -16.57 -11.69
N TYR A 52 -16.45 -16.35 -10.46
CA TYR A 52 -16.63 -17.32 -9.37
C TYR A 52 -17.96 -17.11 -8.62
N ASN A 53 -18.48 -18.18 -8.02
CA ASN A 53 -19.62 -18.12 -7.11
C ASN A 53 -19.37 -17.18 -5.91
N SER A 54 -20.43 -16.56 -5.39
CA SER A 54 -20.39 -15.52 -4.35
C SER A 54 -19.65 -15.93 -3.06
N GLN A 55 -19.78 -17.19 -2.63
CA GLN A 55 -19.08 -17.71 -1.44
C GLN A 55 -17.55 -17.75 -1.63
N ILE A 56 -17.09 -18.14 -2.83
CA ILE A 56 -15.66 -18.19 -3.17
C ILE A 56 -15.09 -16.77 -3.23
N GLN A 57 -15.88 -15.80 -3.70
CA GLN A 57 -15.49 -14.39 -3.73
C GLN A 57 -15.31 -13.81 -2.32
N LEU A 58 -16.25 -14.09 -1.40
CA LEU A 58 -16.16 -13.62 0.00
C LEU A 58 -14.92 -14.18 0.71
N LYS A 59 -14.66 -15.50 0.56
CA LYS A 59 -13.47 -16.13 1.15
C LYS A 59 -12.18 -15.48 0.66
N ARG A 60 -12.07 -15.22 -0.65
CA ARG A 60 -10.92 -14.52 -1.24
C ARG A 60 -10.79 -13.09 -0.73
N TYR A 61 -11.90 -12.38 -0.56
CA TYR A 61 -11.92 -11.01 -0.03
C TYR A 61 -11.35 -10.95 1.39
N ILE A 62 -11.80 -11.85 2.26
CA ILE A 62 -11.29 -11.97 3.64
C ILE A 62 -9.80 -12.34 3.63
N GLN A 63 -9.36 -13.27 2.76
CA GLN A 63 -7.95 -13.65 2.64
C GLN A 63 -7.07 -12.47 2.21
N ILE A 64 -7.51 -11.66 1.24
CA ILE A 64 -6.79 -10.48 0.80
C ILE A 64 -6.66 -9.47 1.95
N ILE A 65 -7.75 -9.17 2.66
CA ILE A 65 -7.71 -8.24 3.80
C ILE A 65 -6.78 -8.76 4.89
N HIS A 66 -6.89 -10.03 5.23
CA HIS A 66 -6.08 -10.63 6.29
C HIS A 66 -4.58 -10.59 5.96
N LEU A 67 -4.20 -10.96 4.74
CA LEU A 67 -2.80 -10.92 4.31
C LEU A 67 -2.27 -9.48 4.26
N LEU A 68 -3.08 -8.56 3.75
CA LEU A 68 -2.71 -7.15 3.68
C LEU A 68 -2.56 -6.55 5.08
N TYR A 69 -3.43 -6.93 6.03
CA TYR A 69 -3.31 -6.56 7.45
C TYR A 69 -2.01 -7.09 8.07
N ILE A 70 -1.67 -8.36 7.84
CA ILE A 70 -0.41 -8.94 8.32
C ILE A 70 0.81 -8.20 7.77
N LEU A 71 0.77 -7.79 6.49
CA LEU A 71 1.87 -7.06 5.87
C LEU A 71 2.05 -5.68 6.51
N ILE A 72 0.99 -4.90 6.67
CA ILE A 72 1.08 -3.53 7.20
C ILE A 72 1.39 -3.46 8.69
N THR A 73 0.97 -4.44 9.48
CA THR A 73 1.15 -4.43 10.95
C THR A 73 2.53 -4.92 11.40
N GLN A 74 3.49 -5.04 10.51
CA GLN A 74 4.86 -5.38 10.89
C GLN A 74 5.49 -4.22 11.66
N SER A 75 6.12 -4.51 12.80
CA SER A 75 6.67 -3.49 13.72
C SER A 75 7.72 -2.60 13.07
N TYR A 76 8.56 -3.16 12.18
CA TYR A 76 9.57 -2.37 11.46
C TYR A 76 8.92 -1.36 10.50
N LEU A 77 7.84 -1.72 9.79
CA LEU A 77 7.11 -0.79 8.92
C LEU A 77 6.49 0.32 9.73
N TYR A 78 5.90 0.00 10.88
CA TYR A 78 5.30 1.00 11.75
C TYR A 78 6.32 2.07 12.18
N ASN A 79 7.51 1.65 12.62
CA ASN A 79 8.56 2.57 13.05
C ASN A 79 9.07 3.43 11.88
N LEU A 80 9.31 2.83 10.71
CA LEU A 80 9.73 3.56 9.50
C LEU A 80 8.67 4.59 9.07
N ILE A 81 7.39 4.23 9.13
CA ILE A 81 6.29 5.12 8.77
C ILE A 81 6.20 6.30 9.74
N LEU A 82 6.37 6.07 11.04
CA LEU A 82 6.39 7.15 12.04
C LEU A 82 7.55 8.12 11.80
N GLU A 83 8.75 7.61 11.53
CA GLU A 83 9.92 8.43 11.21
C GLU A 83 9.70 9.30 9.98
N LEU A 84 9.21 8.69 8.89
CA LEU A 84 8.86 9.41 7.65
C LEU A 84 7.82 10.49 7.89
N LEU A 85 6.73 10.18 8.59
CA LEU A 85 5.67 11.15 8.89
C LEU A 85 6.18 12.30 9.77
N TYR A 86 7.03 11.99 10.75
CA TYR A 86 7.67 13.01 11.59
C TYR A 86 8.53 13.96 10.75
N ASP A 87 9.37 13.42 9.87
CA ASP A 87 10.22 14.21 8.98
C ASP A 87 9.41 15.09 8.01
N ILE A 88 8.33 14.56 7.46
CA ILE A 88 7.41 15.28 6.58
C ILE A 88 6.75 16.46 7.32
N CYS A 89 6.24 16.22 8.53
CA CYS A 89 5.59 17.24 9.35
C CYS A 89 6.57 18.37 9.73
N ASN A 90 7.81 18.02 10.03
CA ASN A 90 8.85 18.96 10.45
C ASN A 90 9.65 19.57 9.29
N LYS A 91 9.38 19.17 8.04
CA LYS A 91 10.07 19.63 6.83
C LYS A 91 11.59 19.43 6.87
N THR A 92 12.06 18.39 7.58
CA THR A 92 13.49 18.05 7.72
C THR A 92 14.04 17.40 6.45
N HIS A 93 13.18 16.74 5.67
CA HIS A 93 13.52 16.08 4.40
C HIS A 93 14.78 15.20 4.48
N SER A 94 14.81 14.29 5.47
CA SER A 94 15.90 13.32 5.62
C SER A 94 16.16 12.53 4.33
N GLN A 95 17.37 11.97 4.21
CA GLN A 95 17.73 11.12 3.09
C GLN A 95 16.76 9.94 2.94
N LEU A 96 16.32 9.36 4.05
CA LEU A 96 15.34 8.28 4.08
C LEU A 96 13.99 8.73 3.49
N THR A 97 13.50 9.92 3.88
CA THR A 97 12.29 10.51 3.31
C THR A 97 12.40 10.75 1.80
N LEU A 98 13.53 11.30 1.34
CA LEU A 98 13.76 11.54 -0.08
C LEU A 98 13.82 10.23 -0.89
N GLN A 99 14.51 9.21 -0.37
CA GLN A 99 14.60 7.90 -0.99
C GLN A 99 13.23 7.23 -1.10
N TYR A 100 12.44 7.24 -0.02
CA TYR A 100 11.07 6.76 -0.04
C TYR A 100 10.24 7.47 -1.13
N MET A 101 10.24 8.81 -1.17
CA MET A 101 9.45 9.57 -2.13
C MET A 101 9.85 9.28 -3.59
N GLN A 102 11.16 9.18 -3.86
CA GLN A 102 11.67 8.86 -5.19
C GLN A 102 11.26 7.45 -5.62
N ARG A 103 11.37 6.47 -4.71
CA ARG A 103 11.02 5.08 -4.99
C ARG A 103 9.52 4.90 -5.15
N PHE A 104 8.71 5.48 -4.26
CA PHE A 104 7.26 5.49 -4.39
C PHE A 104 6.86 6.04 -5.76
N LYS A 105 7.41 7.19 -6.15
CA LYS A 105 7.14 7.80 -7.44
C LYS A 105 7.55 6.90 -8.61
N TYR A 106 8.71 6.25 -8.53
CA TYR A 106 9.16 5.32 -9.57
C TYR A 106 8.18 4.15 -9.73
N ILE A 107 7.86 3.45 -8.64
CA ILE A 107 6.96 2.29 -8.65
C ILE A 107 5.54 2.71 -9.06
N TYR A 108 5.07 3.86 -8.56
CA TYR A 108 3.78 4.43 -8.95
C TYR A 108 3.73 4.67 -10.45
N ASN A 109 4.72 5.34 -11.03
CA ASN A 109 4.76 5.62 -12.45
C ASN A 109 4.82 4.36 -13.31
N GLN A 110 5.62 3.35 -12.92
CA GLN A 110 5.66 2.05 -13.61
C GLN A 110 4.30 1.34 -13.60
N ASN A 111 3.54 1.49 -12.51
CA ASN A 111 2.19 0.94 -12.39
C ASN A 111 1.09 1.81 -13.05
N GLN A 112 1.37 3.09 -13.36
CA GLN A 112 0.43 4.00 -14.02
C GLN A 112 0.38 3.80 -15.54
N ASP A 113 1.37 3.16 -16.17
CA ASP A 113 1.25 2.71 -17.55
C ASP A 113 0.06 1.74 -17.75
N TYR A 114 -0.41 1.11 -16.65
CA TYR A 114 -1.61 0.27 -16.61
C TYR A 114 -2.94 1.06 -16.60
N TYR A 115 -2.93 2.37 -16.30
CA TYR A 115 -4.13 3.22 -16.19
C TYR A 115 -4.15 4.39 -17.19
N ASN A 116 -2.98 4.78 -17.71
CA ASN A 116 -2.63 5.65 -18.83
C ASN A 116 -3.30 7.04 -19.00
N THR A 117 -2.48 7.97 -19.51
CA THR A 117 -2.74 9.35 -19.95
C THR A 117 -2.86 10.45 -18.86
N TYR A 118 -2.04 11.49 -19.04
CA TYR A 118 -2.15 12.88 -18.56
C TYR A 118 -1.17 13.45 -17.51
N SER A 119 -0.32 14.32 -18.06
CA SER A 119 0.27 15.57 -17.56
C SER A 119 1.47 15.52 -16.59
N LYS A 120 2.49 16.28 -16.99
CA LYS A 120 3.77 16.50 -16.29
C LYS A 120 3.64 17.28 -14.96
N ASP A 121 2.44 17.75 -14.61
CA ASP A 121 2.13 18.46 -13.35
C ASP A 121 1.87 17.54 -12.14
N ASN A 122 1.90 16.22 -12.33
CA ASN A 122 1.56 15.22 -11.31
C ASN A 122 2.57 15.05 -10.16
N LYS A 123 3.71 15.77 -10.10
CA LYS A 123 4.71 15.53 -9.05
C LYS A 123 4.17 15.79 -7.64
N LEU A 124 3.50 16.93 -7.44
CA LEU A 124 2.90 17.27 -6.14
C LEU A 124 1.76 16.32 -5.77
N GLN A 125 0.97 15.88 -6.77
CA GLN A 125 -0.09 14.91 -6.56
C GLN A 125 0.44 13.54 -6.13
N VAL A 126 1.50 13.03 -6.76
CA VAL A 126 2.11 11.75 -6.39
C VAL A 126 2.72 11.79 -4.99
N CYS A 127 3.38 12.89 -4.61
CA CYS A 127 3.88 13.08 -3.25
C CYS A 127 2.73 13.08 -2.23
N ASN A 128 1.64 13.80 -2.50
CA ASN A 128 0.47 13.82 -1.62
C ASN A 128 -0.17 12.43 -1.48
N ILE A 129 -0.24 11.67 -2.57
CA ILE A 129 -0.71 10.27 -2.54
C ILE A 129 0.21 9.41 -1.67
N ALA A 130 1.53 9.55 -1.79
CA ALA A 130 2.50 8.81 -0.97
C ALA A 130 2.29 9.11 0.52
N ILE A 131 2.24 10.39 0.90
CA ILE A 131 2.03 10.84 2.29
C ILE A 131 0.69 10.33 2.83
N TYR A 132 -0.38 10.41 2.03
CA TYR A 132 -1.70 9.95 2.43
C TYR A 132 -1.73 8.44 2.71
N ASN A 133 -1.02 7.64 1.89
CA ASN A 133 -0.90 6.20 2.14
C ASN A 133 -0.06 5.89 3.38
N LEU A 134 1.04 6.61 3.64
CA LEU A 134 1.79 6.49 4.91
C LEU A 134 0.87 6.76 6.11
N TYR A 135 0.12 7.85 6.08
CA TYR A 135 -0.82 8.22 7.13
C TYR A 135 -1.90 7.14 7.33
N THR A 136 -2.44 6.62 6.23
CA THR A 136 -3.45 5.56 6.26
C THR A 136 -2.90 4.30 6.93
N ILE A 137 -1.71 3.86 6.55
CA ILE A 137 -1.07 2.68 7.16
C ILE A 137 -0.80 2.93 8.64
N ASN A 138 -0.31 4.12 9.00
CA ASN A 138 -0.12 4.49 10.41
C ASN A 138 -1.41 4.39 11.24
N LYS A 139 -2.55 4.83 10.68
CA LYS A 139 -3.86 4.70 11.34
C LYS A 139 -4.31 3.24 11.47
N ILE A 140 -3.98 2.40 10.50
CA ILE A 140 -4.28 0.96 10.56
C ILE A 140 -3.42 0.25 11.62
N ASN A 141 -2.22 0.73 11.93
CA ASN A 141 -1.39 0.14 12.98
C ASN A 141 -1.78 0.58 14.41
N ASN A 142 -2.91 1.29 14.59
CA ASN A 142 -3.41 1.77 15.87
C ASN A 142 -4.64 0.96 16.35
N ILE A 143 -5.23 1.29 17.51
CA ILE A 143 -6.23 0.53 18.29
C ILE A 143 -7.43 -0.03 17.49
N TYR A 144 -7.79 0.59 16.36
CA TYR A 144 -8.91 0.15 15.49
C TYR A 144 -8.45 -0.46 14.16
N GLY A 145 -7.27 -1.06 14.12
CA GLY A 145 -6.51 -1.32 12.90
C GLY A 145 -7.26 -2.01 11.76
N LEU A 146 -7.78 -3.21 11.99
CA LEU A 146 -8.52 -3.97 10.97
C LEU A 146 -9.80 -3.23 10.51
N TYR A 147 -10.49 -2.55 11.43
CA TYR A 147 -11.66 -1.75 11.11
C TYR A 147 -11.30 -0.58 10.18
N TYR A 148 -10.22 0.16 10.48
CA TYR A 148 -9.72 1.23 9.61
C TYR A 148 -9.33 0.71 8.24
N LEU A 149 -8.73 -0.48 8.16
CA LEU A 149 -8.38 -1.08 6.88
C LEU A 149 -9.63 -1.38 6.05
N ILE A 150 -10.62 -2.05 6.64
CA ILE A 150 -11.88 -2.36 5.97
C ILE A 150 -12.58 -1.07 5.51
N LYS A 151 -12.64 -0.06 6.38
CA LYS A 151 -13.23 1.25 6.07
C LYS A 151 -12.49 1.92 4.91
N TYR A 152 -11.16 1.96 4.95
CA TYR A 152 -10.35 2.52 3.87
C TYR A 152 -10.60 1.81 2.54
N LEU A 153 -10.72 0.47 2.54
CA LEU A 153 -10.90 -0.32 1.33
C LEU A 153 -12.31 -0.21 0.72
N HIS A 154 -13.33 0.14 1.52
CA HIS A 154 -14.73 0.19 1.09
C HIS A 154 -15.35 1.59 0.98
N ASN A 155 -14.77 2.62 1.60
CA ASN A 155 -15.32 3.98 1.61
C ASN A 155 -14.31 5.03 1.09
N GLU A 156 -14.85 6.11 0.52
CA GLU A 156 -14.17 7.41 0.42
C GLU A 156 -14.04 7.99 1.84
N ILE A 157 -12.81 8.30 2.26
CA ILE A 157 -12.53 9.15 3.42
C ILE A 157 -12.46 10.57 2.87
#